data_AF-A0A258YHM0-F1
#
_entry.id   AF-A0A258YHM0-F1
#
_cell.length_a   1.000
_cell.length_b   1.000
_cell.length_c   1.000
_cell.angle_alpha   90.00
_cell.angle_beta   90.00
_cell.angle_gamma   90.00
#
_symmetry.space_group_name_H-M   'P 1'
#
loop_
_entity.id
_entity.type
_entity.pdbx_description
1 polymer ?
#
loop_
_entity_poly.entity_id
_entity_poly.type
_entity_poly.pdbx_seq_one_letter_code
_entity_poly.pdbx_strand_id
1 'polypeptide(L)' 'MQRKALVLGASGLTGSYLLEILLESELYSQVTIYVRRPLGRSHPKLVEQLINFATIESWTEADDVYCCLGATIKTVKT' A
#
# COMPACT_ATOMS: atom_id res chain seq x y z
N MET A 1 -9.09 17.41 9.94
CA MET A 1 -9.52 16.34 9.01
C MET A 1 -8.43 15.29 8.99
N GLN A 2 -8.78 14.00 9.09
CA GLN A 2 -7.81 12.91 8.98
C GLN A 2 -7.76 12.42 7.53
N ARG A 3 -6.56 12.29 6.96
CA ARG A 3 -6.32 11.95 5.56
C ARG A 3 -6.48 10.45 5.30
N LYS A 4 -6.57 10.06 4.05
CA LYS A 4 -6.52 8.66 3.58
C LYS A 4 -5.28 8.43 2.73
N ALA A 5 -4.53 7.38 3.04
CA ALA A 5 -3.37 6.97 2.27
C ALA A 5 -3.68 5.73 1.42
N LEU A 6 -3.10 5.67 0.22
CA LEU A 6 -3.04 4.47 -0.61
C LEU A 6 -1.58 4.04 -0.80
N VAL A 7 -1.26 2.78 -0.48
CA VAL A 7 0.09 2.22 -0.66
C VAL A 7 0.08 1.10 -1.70
N LEU A 8 0.87 1.26 -2.76
CA LEU A 8 1.14 0.23 -3.75
C LEU A 8 2.46 -0.46 -3.40
N GLY A 9 2.48 -1.79 -3.40
CA GLY A 9 3.71 -2.54 -3.07
C GLY A 9 4.00 -2.65 -1.58
N ALA A 10 2.98 -2.62 -0.72
CA ALA A 10 3.11 -2.74 0.73
C ALA A 10 3.75 -4.07 1.19
N SER A 11 3.82 -5.09 0.33
CA SER A 11 4.47 -6.38 0.60
C SER A 11 5.99 -6.36 0.42
N GLY A 12 6.56 -5.31 -0.19
CA GLY A 12 8.00 -5.16 -0.38
C GLY A 12 8.67 -4.56 0.86
N LEU A 13 10.00 -4.61 0.93
CA LEU A 13 10.78 -4.13 2.08
C LEU A 13 10.44 -2.67 2.44
N THR A 14 10.52 -1.75 1.49
CA THR A 14 10.20 -0.34 1.72
C THR A 14 8.73 -0.13 2.05
N GLY A 15 7.85 -0.83 1.33
CA GLY A 15 6.40 -0.72 1.50
C GLY A 15 5.93 -1.21 2.88
N SER A 16 6.57 -2.24 3.44
CA SER A 16 6.20 -2.77 4.76
C SER A 16 6.55 -1.81 5.88
N TYR A 17 7.71 -1.15 5.82
CA TYR A 17 8.10 -0.13 6.80
C TYR A 17 7.24 1.13 6.68
N LEU A 18 6.97 1.58 5.45
CA LEU A 18 6.09 2.72 5.24
C LEU A 18 4.70 2.45 5.80
N LEU A 19 4.15 1.24 5.57
CA LEU A 19 2.85 0.86 6.10
C LEU A 19 2.78 0.99 7.63
N GLU A 20 3.81 0.54 8.35
CA GLU A 20 3.87 0.67 9.81
C GLU A 20 3.82 2.13 10.27
N ILE A 21 4.65 2.98 9.66
CA ILE A 21 4.69 4.43 9.95
C ILE A 21 3.31 5.07 9.71
N LEU A 22 2.63 4.71 8.61
CA LEU A 22 1.33 5.29 8.27
C LEU A 22 0.22 4.82 9.23
N LEU A 23 0.25 3.57 9.70
CA LEU A 23 -0.75 3.05 10.63
C LEU A 23 -0.63 3.67 12.03
N GLU A 24 0.60 3.95 12.46
CA GLU A 24 0.88 4.63 13.74
C GLU A 24 0.58 6.13 13.70
N SER A 25 0.63 6.75 12.50
CA SER A 25 0.37 8.17 12.35
C SER A 25 -1.08 8.57 12.66
N GLU A 26 -1.26 9.65 13.43
CA GLU A 26 -2.57 10.28 13.68
C GLU A 26 -3.06 11.11 12.48
N LEU A 27 -2.19 11.39 11.50
CA LEU A 27 -2.55 12.13 10.30
C LEU A 27 -3.55 11.36 9.44
N TYR A 28 -3.50 10.03 9.48
CA TYR A 28 -4.29 9.14 8.65
C TYR A 28 -5.41 8.46 9.44
N SER A 29 -6.62 8.54 8.89
CA SER A 29 -7.78 7.78 9.38
C SER A 29 -7.84 6.37 8.79
N GLN A 30 -7.32 6.22 7.57
CA GLN A 30 -7.37 4.98 6.81
C GLN A 30 -6.11 4.85 5.95
N VAL A 31 -5.56 3.64 5.91
CA VAL A 31 -4.47 3.25 5.02
C VAL A 31 -4.95 2.07 4.19
N THR A 32 -5.18 2.31 2.90
CA THR A 32 -5.54 1.26 1.94
C THR A 32 -4.27 0.71 1.31
N ILE A 33 -4.14 -0.61 1.25
CA ILE A 33 -3.02 -1.26 0.55
C ILE A 33 -3.52 -2.09 -0.62
N TYR A 34 -2.82 -1.96 -1.75
CA TYR A 34 -3.07 -2.77 -2.93
C TYR A 34 -2.08 -3.91 -2.98
N VAL A 35 -2.62 -5.12 -2.87
CA VAL A 35 -1.82 -6.34 -2.76
C VAL A 35 -2.32 -7.38 -3.75
N ARG A 36 -1.39 -8.21 -4.25
CA ARG A 36 -1.74 -9.34 -5.15
C ARG A 36 -2.11 -10.60 -4.39
N ARG A 37 -1.77 -10.65 -3.10
CA ARG A 37 -2.01 -11.77 -2.17
C ARG A 37 -2.24 -11.18 -0.78
N PRO A 38 -3.05 -11.82 0.08
CA PRO A 38 -3.29 -11.32 1.43
C PRO A 38 -1.98 -11.19 2.21
N LEU A 39 -1.83 -10.11 2.96
CA LEU A 39 -0.70 -9.98 3.90
C LEU A 39 -1.02 -10.56 5.28
N GLY A 40 -2.30 -10.76 5.58
CA GLY A 40 -2.75 -11.30 6.86
C GLY A 40 -2.49 -10.34 8.02
N ARG A 41 -2.38 -9.04 7.74
CA ARG A 41 -2.24 -8.02 8.78
C ARG A 41 -3.64 -7.55 9.19
N SER A 42 -3.79 -7.26 10.48
CA SER A 42 -5.04 -6.71 11.02
C SER A 42 -4.70 -5.44 11.79
N HIS A 43 -5.34 -4.34 11.41
CA HIS A 43 -5.23 -3.07 12.10
C HIS A 43 -6.50 -2.25 11.87
N PRO A 44 -7.01 -1.50 12.87
CA PRO A 44 -8.28 -0.74 12.73
C PRO A 44 -8.31 0.24 11.55
N LYS A 45 -7.16 0.83 11.22
CA LYS A 45 -7.00 1.77 10.09
C LYS A 45 -6.68 1.09 8.75
N LEU A 46 -6.36 -0.21 8.75
CA LEU A 46 -5.85 -0.90 7.56
C LEU A 46 -6.99 -1.49 6.73
N VAL A 47 -6.98 -1.19 5.44
CA VAL A 47 -7.84 -1.83 4.45
C VAL A 47 -6.98 -2.53 3.42
N GLU A 48 -7.02 -3.87 3.39
CA GLU A 48 -6.36 -4.65 2.36
C GLU A 48 -7.30 -4.81 1.16
N GLN A 49 -6.88 -4.37 -0.03
CA GLN A 49 -7.58 -4.65 -1.28
C GLN A 49 -6.75 -5.60 -2.15
N LEU A 50 -7.30 -6.78 -2.39
CA LEU A 50 -6.78 -7.73 -3.35
C LEU A 50 -7.10 -7.25 -4.77
N ILE A 51 -6.07 -6.87 -5.51
CA ILE A 51 -6.23 -6.33 -6.85
C ILE A 51 -5.31 -6.99 -7.86
N ASN A 52 -5.80 -7.10 -9.08
CA ASN A 52 -4.98 -7.39 -10.23
C ASN A 52 -4.55 -6.07 -10.88
N PHE A 53 -3.27 -5.73 -10.73
CA PHE A 53 -2.69 -4.50 -11.29
C PHE A 53 -2.81 -4.39 -12.82
N ALA A 54 -2.95 -5.51 -13.53
CA ALA A 54 -3.11 -5.50 -14.99
C ALA A 54 -4.53 -5.08 -15.45
N THR A 55 -5.52 -5.12 -14.54
CA THR A 55 -6.94 -4.90 -14.86
C THR A 55 -7.59 -3.95 -13.85
N ILE A 56 -6.85 -2.95 -13.35
CA ILE A 56 -7.44 -1.94 -12.46
C ILE A 56 -8.36 -1.05 -13.30
N GLU A 57 -9.67 -1.19 -13.10
CA GLU A 57 -10.68 -0.34 -13.74
C GLU A 57 -11.03 0.88 -12.89
N SER A 58 -10.91 0.77 -11.56
CA SER A 58 -11.19 1.86 -10.63
C SER A 58 -10.19 1.90 -9.48
N TRP A 59 -9.86 3.12 -9.05
CA TRP A 59 -8.95 3.39 -7.94
C TRP A 59 -9.74 3.83 -6.72
N THR A 60 -9.27 3.43 -5.54
CA THR A 60 -9.76 3.97 -4.27
C THR A 60 -9.37 5.43 -4.15
N GLU A 61 -10.31 6.26 -3.70
CA GLU A 61 -10.05 7.65 -3.34
C GLU A 61 -9.05 7.72 -2.17
N ALA A 62 -7.99 8.49 -2.37
CA ALA A 62 -6.97 8.76 -1.37
C ALA A 62 -6.47 10.20 -1.50
N ASP A 63 -6.10 10.80 -0.37
CA ASP A 63 -5.49 12.13 -0.35
C ASP A 63 -4.00 12.04 -0.73
N ASP A 64 -3.33 10.96 -0.29
CA ASP A 64 -1.92 10.71 -0.54
C ASP A 64 -1.71 9.30 -1.12
N VAL A 65 -0.89 9.19 -2.16
CA VAL A 65 -0.57 7.91 -2.82
C VAL A 65 0.93 7.64 -2.76
N TYR A 66 1.30 6.47 -2.26
CA TYR A 66 2.68 6.01 -2.14
C TYR A 66 2.91 4.79 -3.05
N CYS A 67 3.82 4.92 -4.01
CA CYS A 67 4.21 3.82 -4.89
C CYS A 67 5.56 3.24 -4.42
N CYS A 68 5.50 2.08 -3.76
CA CYS A 68 6.67 1.29 -3.37
C CYS A 68 6.87 0.07 -4.28
N LEU A 69 6.33 0.13 -5.50
CA LEU A 69 6.52 -0.92 -6.51
C LEU A 69 7.97 -0.86 -7.00
N GLY A 70 8.77 -1.84 -6.60
CA GLY A 70 10.14 -2.01 -7.05
C GLY A 70 10.38 -3.43 -7.56
N ALA A 71 11.24 -3.56 -8.58
CA ALA A 71 11.85 -4.84 -8.90
C ALA A 71 13.03 -5.08 -7.95
N THR A 72 13.29 -6.33 -7.58
CA THR A 72 14.56 -6.68 -6.95
C THR A 72 15.69 -6.46 -7.97
N ILE A 73 16.86 -5.99 -7.51
CA ILE A 73 18.07 -5.72 -8.33
C ILE A 73 18.39 -6.88 -9.30
N LYS A 74 18.06 -8.12 -8.93
CA LYS A 74 18.25 -9.34 -9.73
C LYS A 74 17.59 -9.32 -11.11
N THR A 75 16.57 -8.48 -11.33
CA THR A 75 15.78 -8.47 -12.57
C THR A 75 16.10 -7.28 -13.46
N VAL A 76 17.02 -6.40 -13.05
CA VAL A 76 17.48 -5.29 -13.88
C VAL A 76 18.50 -5.84 -14.89
N LYS A 77 18.07 -6.02 -16.15
CA LYS A 77 19.01 -6.25 -17.25
C LYS A 77 19.76 -4.94 -17.51
N THR A 78 21.08 -4.99 -17.44
CA THR A 78 21.98 -3.95 -17.94
C THR A 78 22.10 -4.07 -19.45
#